data_AF-A0A2K5ZQT5-F1
#
_entry.id   AF-A0A2K5ZQT5-F1
#
_cell.length_a   1.000
_cell.length_b   1.000
_cell.length_c   1.000
_cell.angle_alpha   90.00
_cell.angle_beta   90.00
_cell.angle_gamma   90.00
#
_symmetry.space_group_name_H-M   'P 1'
#
loop_
_entity.id
_entity.type
_entity.pdbx_description
1 polymer ?
#
loop_
_entity_poly.entity_id
_entity_poly.type
_entity_poly.pdbx_seq_one_letter_code
_entity_poly.pdbx_strand_id
1 'polypeptide(L)'
;MELLGEYVGQEGKPQKLRVSCEAPGDGDPFQGLLSGVAQMKELVTELFGPLVQAEVQHRVAAAPDEALDGDDEDDAEDENNIDNRTNFDGPSAKRPKPPS
;
A
#
# COMPACT_ATOMS: atom_id res chain seq x y z
N MET A 1 17.13 -16.11 7.92
CA MET A 1 15.85 -15.71 7.29
C MET A 1 16.07 -14.33 6.67
N GLU A 2 15.41 -13.98 5.56
CA GLU A 2 15.57 -12.68 4.88
C GLU A 2 14.20 -12.08 4.53
N LEU A 3 14.08 -10.75 4.66
CA LEU A 3 12.96 -9.96 4.16
C LEU A 3 13.37 -9.29 2.86
N LEU A 4 12.47 -9.33 1.88
CA LEU A 4 12.67 -8.82 0.53
C LEU A 4 11.54 -7.85 0.20
N GLY A 5 11.88 -6.72 -0.42
CA GLY A 5 10.94 -5.78 -1.03
C GLY A 5 11.41 -5.41 -2.43
N GLU A 6 10.48 -5.17 -3.34
CA GLU A 6 10.77 -4.66 -4.67
C GLU A 6 9.77 -3.55 -5.01
N TYR A 7 10.30 -2.40 -5.40
CA TYR A 7 9.51 -1.28 -5.91
C TYR A 7 9.78 -1.12 -7.41
N VAL A 8 8.72 -1.01 -8.19
CA VAL A 8 8.79 -0.71 -9.63
C VAL A 8 7.98 0.54 -9.87
N GLY A 9 8.67 1.66 -10.07
CA GLY A 9 8.06 2.96 -10.36
C GLY A 9 7.56 3.09 -11.80
N GLN A 10 7.07 4.27 -12.15
CA GLN A 10 6.59 4.56 -13.50
C GLN A 10 7.71 4.44 -14.56
N GLU A 11 8.98 4.63 -14.18
CA GLU A 11 10.12 4.38 -15.07
C GLU A 11 10.37 2.90 -15.38
N GLY A 12 9.67 1.98 -14.71
CA GLY A 12 9.79 0.53 -14.91
C GLY A 12 11.10 -0.08 -14.40
N LYS A 13 11.96 0.70 -13.73
CA LYS A 13 13.21 0.21 -13.14
C LYS A 13 12.95 -0.38 -11.75
N PRO A 14 13.31 -1.66 -11.51
CA PRO A 14 13.11 -2.28 -10.20
C PRO A 14 14.16 -1.81 -9.20
N GLN A 15 13.71 -1.46 -8.00
CA GLN A 15 14.53 -1.12 -6.85
C GLN A 15 14.29 -2.15 -5.75
N LYS A 16 15.34 -2.86 -5.34
CA LYS A 16 15.25 -3.99 -4.40
C LYS A 16 15.72 -3.58 -3.01
N LEU A 17 14.93 -3.92 -2.00
CA LEU A 17 15.25 -3.81 -0.58
C LEU A 17 15.45 -5.22 -0.01
N ARG A 18 16.48 -5.40 0.82
CA ARG A 18 16.81 -6.70 1.43
C ARG A 18 17.28 -6.49 2.85
N VAL A 19 16.77 -7.29 3.78
CA VAL A 19 17.14 -7.24 5.20
C VAL A 19 17.33 -8.66 5.73
N SER A 20 18.52 -8.94 6.26
CA SER A 20 18.74 -10.18 7.02
C SER A 20 18.01 -10.12 8.35
N CYS A 21 17.26 -11.18 8.66
CA CYS A 21 16.54 -11.35 9.93
C CYS A 21 17.23 -12.38 10.82
N GLU A 22 18.54 -12.58 10.64
CA GLU A 22 19.29 -13.52 11.46
C GLU A 22 19.37 -13.03 12.91
N ALA A 23 18.86 -13.85 13.83
CA ALA A 23 19.09 -13.66 15.24
C ALA A 23 20.54 -14.05 15.57
N PRO A 24 21.25 -13.33 16.46
CA PRO A 24 22.60 -13.69 16.86
C PRO A 24 22.60 -15.02 17.64
N GLY A 25 23.37 -16.01 17.17
CA GLY A 25 23.52 -17.32 17.82
C GLY A 25 22.23 -18.15 17.81
N ASP A 26 21.94 -18.85 18.92
CA ASP A 26 20.68 -19.59 19.15
C ASP A 26 19.55 -18.66 19.65
N GLY A 27 19.58 -17.38 19.27
CA GLY A 27 18.57 -16.40 19.67
C GLY A 27 17.18 -16.72 19.13
N ASP A 28 16.15 -16.16 19.78
CA ASP A 28 14.76 -16.30 19.34
C ASP A 28 14.57 -15.83 17.89
N PRO A 29 14.11 -16.70 16.97
CA PRO A 29 13.88 -16.33 15.57
C PRO A 29 12.93 -15.15 15.39
N PHE A 30 11.98 -14.96 16.31
CA PHE A 30 11.05 -13.82 16.23
C PHE A 30 11.72 -12.49 16.58
N GLN A 31 12.75 -12.47 17.42
CA GLN A 31 13.54 -11.25 17.66
C GLN A 31 14.29 -10.81 16.40
N GLY A 32 14.89 -11.77 15.68
CA GLY A 32 15.53 -11.50 14.39
C GLY A 32 14.55 -10.93 13.37
N LEU A 33 13.34 -11.49 13.32
CA LEU A 33 12.26 -11.00 12.45
C LEU A 33 11.79 -9.59 12.83
N LEU A 34 11.54 -9.32 14.11
CA LEU A 34 11.09 -7.99 14.58
C LEU A 34 12.12 -6.91 14.25
N SER A 35 13.41 -7.19 14.47
CA SER A 35 14.50 -6.30 14.08
C SER A 35 14.55 -6.10 12.57
N GLY A 36 14.38 -7.16 11.79
CA GLY A 36 14.34 -7.08 10.33
C GLY A 36 13.17 -6.25 9.80
N VAL A 37 11.98 -6.36 10.40
CA VAL A 37 10.80 -5.56 10.03
C VAL A 37 11.02 -4.08 10.35
N ALA A 38 11.62 -3.77 11.50
CA ALA A 38 11.95 -2.39 11.86
C ALA A 38 12.90 -1.75 10.84
N GLN A 39 13.97 -2.45 10.47
CA GLN A 39 14.94 -2.01 9.44
C GLN A 39 14.29 -1.88 8.06
N MET A 40 13.44 -2.83 7.67
CA MET A 40 12.73 -2.74 6.38
C MET A 40 11.82 -1.50 6.32
N LYS A 41 11.17 -1.14 7.44
CA LYS A 41 10.35 0.09 7.52
C LYS A 41 11.18 1.35 7.24
N GLU A 42 12.40 1.40 7.78
CA GLU A 42 13.32 2.52 7.54
C GLU A 42 13.73 2.59 6.08
N LEU A 43 14.15 1.48 5.47
CA LEU A 43 14.50 1.42 4.04
C LEU A 43 13.35 1.85 3.13
N VAL A 44 12.12 1.43 3.45
CA VAL A 44 10.92 1.86 2.71
C VAL A 44 10.70 3.36 2.88
N THR A 45 10.87 3.89 4.09
CA THR A 45 10.72 5.32 4.36
C THR A 45 11.77 6.14 3.61
N GLU A 46 13.02 5.69 3.56
CA GLU A 46 14.10 6.32 2.79
C GLU A 46 13.85 6.28 1.29
N LEU A 47 13.34 5.15 0.78
CA LEU A 47 13.01 4.99 -0.63
C LEU A 47 11.92 5.97 -1.08
N PHE A 48 10.85 6.11 -0.28
CA PHE A 48 9.70 6.95 -0.64
C PHE A 48 9.84 8.41 -0.19
N GLY A 49 10.73 8.74 0.76
CA GLY A 49 10.92 10.09 1.26
C GLY A 49 11.09 11.14 0.15
N PRO A 50 12.03 10.95 -0.81
CA PRO A 50 12.19 11.86 -1.95
C PRO A 50 10.98 11.89 -2.90
N LEU A 51 10.34 10.73 -3.12
CA LEU A 51 9.21 10.59 -4.04
C LEU A 51 7.98 11.36 -3.54
N VAL A 52 7.68 11.24 -2.25
CA VAL A 52 6.57 11.96 -1.60
C VAL A 52 6.83 13.47 -1.60
N GLN A 53 8.06 13.91 -1.33
CA GLN A 53 8.40 15.34 -1.40
C GLN A 53 8.24 15.90 -2.81
N ALA A 54 8.65 15.16 -3.84
CA ALA A 54 8.48 15.55 -5.24
C ALA A 54 7.00 15.66 -5.62
N GLU A 55 6.16 14.72 -5.17
CA GLU A 55 4.71 14.75 -5.42
C GLU A 55 4.03 15.93 -4.75
N VAL A 56 4.37 16.22 -3.49
CA VAL A 56 3.84 17.39 -2.76
C VAL A 56 4.22 18.69 -3.48
N GLN A 57 5.49 18.83 -3.89
CA GLN A 57 5.92 20.01 -4.65
C GLN A 57 5.21 20.13 -5.99
N HIS A 58 5.01 19.01 -6.70
CA HIS A 58 4.28 19.01 -7.96
C HIS A 58 2.83 19.46 -7.77
N ARG A 59 2.15 19.00 -6.72
CA ARG A 59 0.78 19.43 -6.39
C ARG A 59 0.69 20.91 -6.02
N VAL A 60 1.66 21.44 -5.28
CA VAL A 60 1.75 22.88 -4.94
C VAL A 60 2.00 23.72 -6.19
N ALA A 61 2.90 23.29 -7.08
CA ALA A 61 3.19 24.00 -8.32
C ALA A 61 2.06 23.91 -9.36
N ALA A 62 1.24 22.86 -9.30
CA ALA A 62 0.10 22.64 -10.19
C ALA A 62 -1.19 23.31 -9.70
N ALA A 63 -1.23 23.87 -8.48
CA ALA A 63 -2.34 24.71 -8.04
C ALA A 63 -2.22 26.09 -8.73
N PRO A 64 -3.12 26.44 -9.66
CA PRO A 64 -3.23 27.84 -10.06
C PRO A 64 -3.70 28.63 -8.83
N ASP A 65 -3.24 29.87 -8.73
CA ASP A 65 -3.69 30.88 -7.79
C ASP A 65 -5.18 31.17 -8.03
N GLU A 66 -6.07 30.28 -7.59
CA GLU A 66 -7.51 30.54 -7.53
C GLU A 66 -7.81 31.27 -6.22
N ALA A 67 -7.47 32.56 -6.24
CA ALA A 67 -8.16 33.54 -5.43
C ALA A 67 -9.63 33.58 -5.86
N LEU A 68 -10.49 32.74 -5.26
CA LEU A 68 -11.94 32.93 -5.29
C LEU A 68 -12.53 32.58 -3.91
N ASP A 69 -12.67 33.65 -3.13
CA ASP A 69 -13.82 33.97 -2.28
C ASP A 69 -15.08 33.14 -2.57
N GLY A 70 -15.62 32.48 -1.54
CA GLY A 70 -16.81 31.64 -1.68
C GLY A 70 -17.06 30.75 -0.47
N ASP A 71 -17.39 31.39 0.64
CA ASP A 71 -18.19 30.84 1.74
C ASP A 71 -19.38 30.03 1.20
N ASP A 72 -19.42 28.72 1.48
CA ASP A 72 -20.68 27.98 1.56
C ASP A 72 -20.44 26.75 2.45
N GLU A 73 -20.72 26.95 3.74
CA GLU A 73 -21.01 25.84 4.65
C GLU A 73 -22.30 25.16 4.19
N ASP A 74 -22.19 24.02 3.51
CA ASP A 74 -23.31 23.08 3.42
C ASP A 74 -22.90 21.75 4.05
N ASP A 75 -23.09 21.73 5.36
CA ASP A 75 -23.29 20.56 6.20
C ASP A 75 -24.49 19.75 5.67
N ALA A 76 -24.22 18.69 4.93
CA ALA A 76 -25.18 17.65 4.64
C ALA A 76 -24.53 16.29 4.88
N GLU A 77 -24.73 15.79 6.10
CA GLU A 77 -24.56 14.38 6.44
C GLU A 77 -25.36 13.51 5.45
N ASP A 78 -24.68 12.87 4.50
CA ASP A 78 -25.30 11.89 3.61
C ASP A 78 -25.44 10.56 4.37
N GLU A 79 -26.64 10.39 4.91
CA GLU A 79 -27.12 9.22 5.63
C GLU A 79 -27.07 7.95 4.76
N ASN A 80 -26.38 6.93 5.27
CA ASN A 80 -26.67 5.51 5.10
C ASN A 80 -27.46 5.08 3.84
N ASN A 81 -26.75 4.69 2.79
CA ASN A 81 -27.25 3.62 1.92
C ASN A 81 -26.27 2.44 1.93
N ILE A 82 -26.42 1.59 2.95
CA ILE A 82 -25.93 0.21 2.91
C ILE A 82 -26.69 -0.54 1.81
N ASP A 83 -26.17 -0.48 0.58
CA ASP A 83 -26.58 -1.34 -0.52
C ASP A 83 -26.27 -2.80 -0.17
N ASN A 84 -27.18 -3.40 0.58
CA ASN A 84 -27.21 -4.81 0.91
C ASN A 84 -27.69 -5.60 -0.33
N ARG A 85 -26.92 -5.53 -1.43
CA ARG A 85 -27.08 -6.40 -2.62
C ARG A 85 -26.16 -7.59 -2.48
N THR A 86 -26.55 -8.53 -1.61
CA THR A 86 -26.12 -9.92 -1.66
C THR A 86 -26.59 -10.58 -2.96
N ASN A 87 -25.93 -10.30 -4.07
CA ASN A 87 -26.08 -11.03 -5.34
C ASN A 87 -24.68 -11.26 -5.95
N PHE A 88 -23.83 -12.04 -5.28
CA PHE A 88 -22.67 -12.66 -5.92
C PHE A 88 -23.06 -14.08 -6.36
N ASP A 89 -23.93 -14.17 -7.36
CA ASP A 89 -24.10 -15.42 -8.14
C ASP A 89 -23.09 -15.38 -9.30
N GLY A 90 -21.83 -15.64 -8.96
CA GLY A 90 -20.74 -15.90 -9.90
C GLY A 90 -20.67 -17.38 -10.28
N PRO A 91 -20.09 -17.73 -11.43
CA PRO A 91 -20.58 -18.77 -12.34
C PRO A 91 -20.59 -20.19 -11.75
N SER A 92 -21.72 -20.89 -11.96
CA SER A 92 -21.88 -22.33 -11.72
C SER A 92 -20.74 -23.14 -12.34
N ALA A 93 -19.83 -23.65 -11.50
CA ALA A 93 -18.80 -24.60 -11.91
C ALA A 93 -19.46 -25.93 -12.27
N LYS A 94 -19.51 -26.26 -13.58
CA LYS A 94 -19.96 -27.57 -14.04
C LYS A 94 -19.03 -28.67 -13.49
N ARG A 95 -19.55 -29.48 -12.57
CA ARG A 95 -18.88 -30.68 -12.04
C ARG A 95 -18.69 -31.72 -13.16
N PRO A 96 -17.47 -32.21 -13.45
CA PRO A 96 -17.29 -33.37 -14.33
C PRO A 96 -17.84 -34.64 -13.66
N LYS A 97 -18.54 -35.48 -14.44
CA LYS A 97 -19.00 -36.80 -14.00
C LYS A 97 -17.82 -37.78 -13.93
N PRO A 98 -17.67 -38.61 -12.87
CA PRO A 98 -16.69 -39.69 -12.88
C PRO A 98 -17.11 -40.79 -13.88
N PRO A 99 -16.17 -41.42 -14.58
CA PRO A 99 -16.46 -42.56 -15.44
C PRO A 99 -16.85 -43.79 -14.62
N SER A 100 -17.81 -44.57 -15.14
CA SER A 100 -18.23 -45.89 -14.64
C SER A 100 -17.20 -46.98 -14.87
#